data_AF-V4SUB6-F1
#
_entry.id   AF-V4SUB6-F1
#
_cell.length_a   1.000
_cell.length_b   1.000
_cell.length_c   1.000
_cell.angle_alpha   90.00
_cell.angle_beta   90.00
_cell.angle_gamma   90.00
#
_symmetry.space_group_name_H-M   'P 1'
#
loop_
_entity.id
_entity.type
_entity.pdbx_description
1 polymer ?
#
loop_
_entity_poly.entity_id
_entity_poly.type
_entity_poly.pdbx_seq_one_letter_code
_entity_poly.pdbx_strand_id
1 'polypeptide(L)' 'MGMLFLICLEGSIYSCKHCYTHLGLADDIISKSFHCRHGKAYLFNKV' A
#
# COMPACT_ATOMS: atom_id res chain seq x y z
N MET A 1 -17.34 23.70 9.71
CA MET A 1 -17.57 22.26 9.96
C MET A 1 -17.21 21.54 8.67
N GLY A 2 -16.01 20.97 8.59
CA GLY A 2 -15.49 20.34 7.36
C GLY A 2 -15.89 18.88 7.30
N MET A 3 -16.38 18.43 6.13
CA MET A 3 -16.63 17.01 5.89
C MET A 3 -15.30 16.25 5.82
N LEU A 4 -15.12 15.28 6.72
CA LEU A 4 -14.10 14.25 6.57
C LEU A 4 -14.61 13.24 5.54
N PHE A 5 -14.09 13.32 4.32
CA PHE A 5 -14.28 12.24 3.35
C PHE A 5 -13.42 11.05 3.79
N LEU A 6 -14.02 10.13 4.52
CA LEU A 6 -13.46 8.78 4.65
C LEU A 6 -13.66 8.09 3.31
N ILE A 7 -12.65 8.18 2.44
CA ILE A 7 -12.57 7.32 1.26
C ILE A 7 -12.31 5.94 1.83
N CYS A 8 -13.35 5.10 1.92
CA CYS A 8 -13.14 3.68 2.16
C CYS A 8 -12.40 3.17 0.94
N LEU A 9 -11.07 3.00 1.05
CA LEU A 9 -10.24 2.41 0.01
C LEU A 9 -10.66 0.94 -0.09
N GLU A 10 -11.73 0.68 -0.84
CA GLU A 10 -12.30 -0.64 -1.07
C GLU A 10 -11.26 -1.49 -1.82
N GLY A 11 -10.67 -2.47 -1.14
CA GLY A 11 -9.63 -3.32 -1.70
C GLY A 11 -8.70 -3.95 -0.67
N SER A 12 -7.81 -4.83 -1.13
CA SER A 12 -6.76 -5.39 -0.29
C SER A 12 -5.67 -4.36 -0.05
N ILE A 13 -5.48 -3.92 1.19
CA ILE A 13 -4.47 -2.93 1.57
C ILE A 13 -3.21 -3.63 2.04
N TYR A 14 -2.05 -3.17 1.57
CA TYR A 14 -0.77 -3.57 2.11
C TYR A 14 -0.42 -2.69 3.30
N SER A 15 -0.19 -3.34 4.45
CA SER A 15 0.21 -2.66 5.69
C SER A 15 1.58 -3.16 6.13
N CYS A 16 2.38 -2.27 6.71
CA CYS A 16 3.66 -2.65 7.29
C CYS A 16 3.43 -3.60 8.47
N LYS A 17 4.10 -4.75 8.50
CA LYS A 17 3.97 -5.72 9.61
C LYS A 17 4.46 -5.16 10.96
N HIS A 18 5.36 -4.18 10.95
CA HIS A 18 6.00 -3.67 12.17
C HIS A 18 5.25 -2.50 12.80
N CYS A 19 4.73 -1.59 11.99
CA CYS A 19 4.04 -0.38 12.45
C CYS A 19 2.56 -0.32 12.04
N TYR A 20 2.05 -1.32 11.32
CA TYR A 20 0.67 -1.41 10.81
C TYR A 20 0.22 -0.23 9.95
N THR A 21 1.15 0.65 9.56
CA THR A 21 0.89 1.77 8.66
C THR A 21 0.46 1.25 7.30
N HIS A 22 -0.59 1.85 6.75
CA HIS A 22 -1.04 1.60 5.38
C HIS A 22 0.03 2.08 4.40
N LEU A 23 0.55 1.16 3.58
CA LEU A 23 1.59 1.44 2.58
C LEU A 23 1.00 1.71 1.20
N GLY A 24 -0.16 1.14 0.88
CA GLY A 24 -0.84 1.31 -0.40
C GLY A 24 -1.83 0.20 -0.71
N LEU A 25 -2.64 0.39 -1.74
CA LEU A 25 -3.58 -0.63 -2.22
C LEU A 25 -2.88 -1.68 -3.08
N ALA A 26 -3.45 -2.89 -3.11
CA ALA A 26 -3.01 -3.95 -4.01
C ALA A 26 -3.20 -3.58 -5.49
N ASP A 27 -4.19 -2.73 -5.78
CA ASP A 27 -4.50 -2.24 -7.13
C ASP A 27 -3.41 -1.28 -7.65
N ASP A 28 -2.83 -0.47 -6.76
CA ASP A 28 -1.74 0.47 -7.09
C ASP A 28 -0.37 -0.22 -7.26
N ILE A 29 -0.27 -1.55 -7.15
CA ILE A 29 0.99 -2.26 -7.36
C ILE A 29 1.33 -2.28 -8.84
N ILE A 30 2.37 -1.55 -9.21
CA ILE A 30 2.94 -1.55 -10.56
C ILE A 30 3.68 -2.86 -10.82
N SER A 31 4.44 -3.35 -9.83
CA SER A 31 5.25 -4.55 -10.01
C SER A 31 5.58 -5.27 -8.72
N LYS A 32 5.54 -6.61 -8.81
CA LYS A 32 5.86 -7.56 -7.73
C LYS A 32 7.20 -8.27 -7.95
N SER A 33 7.90 -7.94 -9.04
CA SER A 33 9.12 -8.64 -9.47
C SER A 33 10.39 -8.04 -8.87
N PHE A 34 10.29 -6.97 -8.09
CA PHE A 34 11.45 -6.37 -7.45
C PHE A 34 11.98 -7.27 -6.33
N HIS A 35 13.29 -7.46 -6.31
CA HIS A 35 14.00 -8.17 -5.27
C HIS A 35 15.02 -7.22 -4.64
N CYS A 36 14.87 -6.97 -3.35
CA CYS A 36 15.83 -6.25 -2.53
C CYS A 36 16.76 -7.24 -1.82
N ARG A 37 17.82 -6.72 -1.20
CA ARG A 37 18.80 -7.52 -0.43
C ARG A 37 18.17 -8.36 0.69
N HIS A 38 16.98 -7.98 1.16
CA HIS A 38 16.23 -8.66 2.23
C HIS A 38 15.01 -9.44 1.73
N GLY A 39 14.82 -9.61 0.41
CA GLY A 39 13.71 -10.39 -0.16
C GLY A 39 12.87 -9.63 -1.19
N LYS A 40 11.63 -10.07 -1.40
CA LYS A 40 10.71 -9.46 -2.38
C LYS A 40 10.36 -8.02 -1.98
N ALA A 41 10.33 -7.15 -2.97
CA ALA A 41 9.88 -5.78 -2.87
C ALA A 41 8.73 -5.52 -3.85
N TYR A 42 7.85 -4.60 -3.48
CA TYR A 42 6.66 -4.25 -4.23
C TYR A 42 6.74 -2.76 -4.57
N LEU A 43 6.53 -2.43 -5.85
CA LEU A 43 6.50 -1.04 -6.32
C LEU A 43 5.05 -0.58 -6.43
N PHE A 44 4.72 0.52 -5.78
CA PHE A 44 3.39 1.14 -5.80
C PHE A 44 3.41 2.41 -6.65
N ASN A 45 2.31 2.68 -7.36
CA ASN A 45 2.13 3.88 -8.19
C ASN A 45 1.74 5.11 -7.37
N LYS A 46 0.87 4.89 -6.39
CA LYS A 46 0.42 5.88 -5.42
C LYS A 46 0.54 5.29 -4.02
N VAL A 47 1.06 6.11 -3.11
CA VAL A 47 1.23 5.83 -1.68
C VAL A 47 0.61 6.95 -0.86
#